data_AF-V4SMK2-F1
#
_entry.id   AF-V4SMK2-F1
#
_cell.length_a   1.000
_cell.length_b   1.000
_cell.length_c   1.000
_cell.angle_alpha   90.00
_cell.angle_beta   90.00
_cell.angle_gamma   90.00
#
_symmetry.space_group_name_H-M   'P 1'
#
loop_
_entity.id
_entity.type
_entity.pdbx_description
1 polymer ?
#
loop_
_entity_poly.entity_id
_entity_poly.type
_entity_poly.pdbx_seq_one_letter_code
_entity_poly.pdbx_strand_id
1 'polypeptide(L)'
;MVDGAKELTLPSYIFLTSDVGFEGFVLYLLIREDRISTVFEFSDHKLLIPSTINPVPACVLLSPLFNRDVGHATFLKLPQRFKDVNGIIINTFPELEPYAVLVI
;
A
#
# COMPACT_ATOMS: atom_id res chain seq x y z
N MET A 1 -6.85 11.45 -13.48
CA MET A 1 -6.39 10.71 -14.67
C MET A 1 -7.21 9.44 -14.88
N VAL A 2 -7.33 8.56 -13.89
CA VAL A 2 -8.21 7.37 -13.97
C VAL A 2 -9.65 7.74 -14.32
N ASP A 3 -10.23 8.75 -13.67
CA ASP A 3 -11.62 9.14 -13.95
C ASP A 3 -11.79 9.68 -15.38
N GLY A 4 -10.83 10.45 -15.88
CA GLY A 4 -10.84 10.92 -17.28
C GLY A 4 -10.68 9.78 -18.30
N ALA A 5 -9.84 8.78 -18.01
CA ALA A 5 -9.75 7.58 -18.85
C ALA A 5 -11.07 6.80 -18.85
N LYS A 6 -11.72 6.70 -17.68
CA LYS A 6 -13.03 6.05 -17.52
C LYS A 6 -14.13 6.77 -18.30
N GLU A 7 -14.19 8.10 -18.23
CA GLU A 7 -15.13 8.92 -19.01
C GLU A 7 -14.97 8.73 -20.52
N LEU A 8 -13.72 8.55 -20.98
CA LEU A 8 -13.38 8.31 -22.37
C LEU A 8 -13.44 6.82 -22.78
N THR A 9 -13.84 5.92 -21.87
CA THR A 9 -13.86 4.46 -22.10
C THR A 9 -12.48 3.90 -22.53
N LEU A 10 -11.40 4.49 -22.03
CA LEU A 10 -10.02 4.07 -22.29
C LEU A 10 -9.52 3.13 -21.17
N PRO A 11 -8.70 2.13 -21.50
CA PRO A 11 -8.03 1.34 -20.48
C PRO A 11 -7.04 2.22 -19.71
N SER A 12 -6.97 2.03 -18.40
CA SER A 12 -6.05 2.75 -17.51
C SER A 12 -5.21 1.78 -16.69
N TYR A 13 -3.96 2.13 -16.48
CA TYR A 13 -3.00 1.35 -15.70
C TYR A 13 -2.30 2.26 -14.71
N ILE A 14 -1.95 1.73 -13.54
CA ILE A 14 -1.08 2.40 -12.58
C ILE A 14 0.31 1.81 -12.72
N PHE A 15 1.30 2.67 -12.90
CA PHE A 15 2.70 2.30 -12.80
C PHE A 15 3.22 2.70 -11.42
N LEU A 16 3.61 1.72 -10.62
CA LEU A 16 4.13 1.92 -9.27
C LEU A 16 5.66 1.88 -9.34
N THR A 17 6.28 2.94 -8.83
CA THR A 17 7.74 3.10 -8.78
C THR A 17 8.33 2.59 -7.47
N SER A 18 7.48 2.17 -6.53
CA SER A 18 7.81 1.48 -5.29
C SER A 18 7.97 -0.02 -5.51
N ASP A 19 8.57 -0.69 -4.51
CA ASP A 19 8.67 -2.15 -4.45
C ASP A 19 7.35 -2.82 -4.09
N VAL A 20 7.24 -4.13 -4.37
CA VAL A 20 6.05 -4.94 -4.09
C VAL A 20 5.80 -5.01 -2.58
N GLY A 21 6.85 -5.14 -1.77
CA GLY A 21 6.76 -5.13 -0.31
C GLY A 21 5.94 -3.95 0.23
N PHE A 22 6.22 -2.75 -0.27
CA PHE A 22 5.54 -1.51 0.07
C PHE A 22 4.10 -1.48 -0.41
N GLU A 23 3.82 -1.94 -1.63
CA GLU A 23 2.44 -2.00 -2.12
C GLU A 23 1.56 -2.95 -1.31
N GLY A 24 2.13 -4.07 -0.87
CA GLY A 24 1.45 -5.00 0.02
C GLY A 24 1.21 -4.41 1.40
N PHE A 25 2.12 -3.56 1.87
CA PHE A 25 1.92 -2.78 3.09
C PHE A 25 0.77 -1.76 2.93
N VAL A 26 0.72 -1.04 1.80
CA VAL A 26 -0.34 -0.08 1.50
C VAL A 26 -1.71 -0.79 1.44
N LEU A 27 -1.80 -1.97 0.83
CA LEU A 27 -3.01 -2.79 0.85
C LEU A 27 -3.39 -3.25 2.27
N TYR A 28 -2.39 -3.65 3.06
CA TYR A 28 -2.58 -4.01 4.46
C TYR A 28 -3.15 -2.87 5.30
N LEU A 29 -2.87 -1.60 4.98
CA LEU A 29 -3.47 -0.46 5.69
C LEU A 29 -4.99 -0.45 5.61
N LEU A 30 -5.59 -0.86 4.49
CA LEU A 30 -7.06 -0.96 4.37
C LEU A 30 -7.63 -2.04 5.30
N ILE A 31 -6.98 -3.21 5.32
CA ILE A 31 -7.39 -4.33 6.18
C ILE A 31 -7.23 -3.96 7.65
N ARG A 32 -6.15 -3.24 7.98
CA ARG A 32 -5.91 -2.77 9.34
C ARG A 32 -6.92 -1.72 9.75
N GLU A 33 -7.25 -0.74 8.91
CA GLU A 33 -8.23 0.30 9.23
C GLU A 33 -9.61 -0.29 9.56
N ASP A 34 -10.03 -1.33 8.84
CA ASP A 34 -11.30 -2.04 9.08
C ASP A 34 -11.32 -2.76 10.45
N ARG A 35 -10.15 -3.22 10.94
CA ARG A 35 -10.02 -3.95 12.21
C ARG A 35 -9.67 -3.05 13.40
N ILE A 36 -8.81 -2.07 13.16
CA ILE A 36 -8.09 -1.25 14.13
C ILE A 36 -8.03 0.16 13.52
N SER A 37 -9.11 0.93 13.67
CA SER A 37 -9.25 2.31 13.15
C SER A 37 -8.44 3.32 13.96
N THR A 38 -7.19 3.01 14.31
CA THR A 38 -6.25 3.91 14.97
C THR A 38 -4.98 4.04 14.14
N VAL A 39 -4.24 5.14 14.27
CA VAL A 39 -2.94 5.30 13.60
C VAL A 39 -1.89 4.36 14.21
N PHE A 40 -0.70 4.30 13.61
CA PHE A 40 0.44 3.61 14.23
C PHE A 40 1.00 4.42 15.40
N GLU A 41 1.62 3.74 16.35
CA GLU A 41 2.38 4.37 17.43
C GLU A 41 3.87 4.09 17.26
N PHE A 42 4.73 5.05 17.58
CA PHE A 42 6.19 4.87 17.48
C PHE A 42 6.71 3.75 18.41
N SER A 43 5.97 3.42 19.47
CA SER A 43 6.23 2.32 20.40
C SER A 43 5.93 0.93 19.81
N ASP A 44 5.30 0.83 18.63
CA ASP A 44 4.99 -0.46 18.02
C ASP A 44 6.27 -1.12 17.46
N HIS A 45 6.86 -2.04 18.22
CA HIS A 45 8.17 -2.60 17.87
C HIS A 45 8.15 -3.79 16.90
N LYS A 46 6.99 -4.42 16.66
CA LYS A 46 6.86 -5.64 15.86
C LYS A 46 5.56 -5.65 15.05
N LEU A 47 5.51 -4.86 13.98
CA LEU A 47 4.38 -4.90 13.04
C LEU A 47 4.49 -6.13 12.15
N LEU A 48 3.46 -6.98 12.18
CA LEU A 48 3.34 -8.13 11.32
C LEU A 48 2.63 -7.71 10.03
N ILE A 49 3.41 -7.30 9.04
CA ILE A 49 2.92 -6.89 7.73
C ILE A 49 2.99 -8.11 6.80
N PRO A 50 1.89 -8.51 6.13
CA PRO A 50 1.87 -9.71 5.31
C PRO A 50 2.94 -9.76 4.21
N SER A 51 3.27 -8.61 3.60
CA SER A 51 4.23 -8.50 2.49
C SER A 51 5.70 -8.46 2.93
N THR A 52 6.00 -8.53 4.23
CA THR A 52 7.37 -8.52 4.75
C THR A 52 7.70 -9.81 5.47
N ILE A 53 8.88 -10.39 5.20
CA ILE A 53 9.35 -11.63 5.86
C ILE A 53 9.57 -11.41 7.36
N ASN A 54 10.13 -10.26 7.71
CA ASN A 54 10.48 -9.92 9.09
C ASN A 54 9.50 -8.89 9.66
N PRO A 55 9.22 -8.94 10.98
CA PRO A 55 8.46 -7.89 11.63
C PRO A 55 9.11 -6.51 11.41
N VAL A 56 8.29 -5.52 11.10
CA VAL A 56 8.75 -4.16 10.83
C VAL A 56 8.56 -3.30 12.09
N PRO A 57 9.61 -2.63 12.59
CA PRO A 57 9.45 -1.68 13.68
C PRO A 57 8.74 -0.43 13.16
N ALA A 58 7.74 0.08 13.88
CA ALA A 58 6.97 1.23 13.40
C ALA A 58 7.86 2.44 13.11
N CYS A 59 8.95 2.66 13.84
CA CYS A 59 9.85 3.80 13.65
C CYS A 59 10.47 3.94 12.25
N VAL A 60 10.39 2.92 11.36
CA VAL A 60 10.82 3.02 9.95
C VAL A 60 9.68 3.33 8.98
N LEU A 61 8.44 3.39 9.46
CA LEU A 61 7.28 3.77 8.65
C LEU A 61 7.33 5.25 8.27
N LEU A 62 6.64 5.58 7.17
CA LEU A 62 6.50 6.95 6.72
C LEU A 62 5.79 7.79 7.79
N SER A 63 6.40 8.94 8.16
CA SER A 63 5.88 9.88 9.16
C SER A 63 4.38 10.19 9.07
N PRO A 64 3.75 10.34 7.88
CA PRO A 64 2.33 10.63 7.80
C PRO A 64 1.41 9.54 8.37
N LEU A 65 1.91 8.32 8.59
CA LEU A 65 1.13 7.19 9.14
C LEU A 65 0.90 7.26 10.65
N PHE A 66 1.60 8.16 11.34
CA PHE A 66 1.46 8.42 12.78
C PHE A 66 0.48 9.56 13.10
N ASN A 67 -0.03 10.25 12.08
CA ASN A 67 -0.99 11.33 12.25
C ASN A 67 -2.29 11.01 11.49
N ARG A 68 -3.42 11.03 12.21
CA ARG A 68 -4.76 10.73 11.69
C ARG A 68 -5.25 11.78 10.68
N ASP A 69 -4.58 12.93 10.62
CA ASP A 69 -4.86 14.01 9.68
C ASP A 69 -4.61 13.57 8.20
N VAL A 70 -4.31 14.53 7.34
CA VAL A 70 -4.20 14.36 5.88
C VAL A 70 -3.29 13.19 5.48
N GLY A 71 -2.24 12.91 6.25
CA GLY A 71 -1.27 11.85 5.99
C GLY A 71 -1.86 10.45 5.89
N HIS A 72 -2.35 9.92 7.00
CA HIS A 72 -2.90 8.56 7.08
C HIS A 72 -4.07 8.37 6.09
N ALA A 73 -4.97 9.35 6.01
CA ALA A 73 -6.09 9.30 5.08
C ALA A 73 -5.65 9.25 3.60
N THR A 74 -4.50 9.85 3.26
CA THR A 74 -3.96 9.80 1.89
C THR A 74 -3.47 8.40 1.55
N PHE A 75 -2.78 7.72 2.48
CA PHE A 75 -2.32 6.34 2.29
C PHE A 75 -3.47 5.34 2.19
N LEU A 76 -4.61 5.59 2.83
CA LEU A 76 -5.81 4.75 2.66
C LEU A 76 -6.50 4.98 1.31
N LYS A 77 -6.43 6.18 0.73
CA LYS A 77 -7.06 6.47 -0.57
C LYS A 77 -6.34 5.82 -1.75
N LEU A 78 -5.02 5.64 -1.66
CA LEU A 78 -4.21 5.05 -2.72
C LEU A 78 -4.68 3.63 -3.13
N PRO A 79 -4.74 2.64 -2.24
CA PRO A 79 -5.14 1.27 -2.58
C PRO A 79 -6.62 1.17 -2.97
N GLN A 80 -7.48 2.10 -2.52
CA GLN A 80 -8.88 2.14 -2.94
C GLN A 80 -9.05 2.39 -4.44
N ARG A 81 -8.06 3.02 -5.09
CA ARG A 81 -8.08 3.33 -6.52
C ARG A 81 -7.56 2.18 -7.39
N PHE A 82 -6.95 1.16 -6.80
CA PHE A 82 -6.42 0.00 -7.55
C PHE A 82 -7.52 -0.79 -8.25
N LYS A 83 -8.73 -0.81 -7.67
CA LYS A 83 -9.91 -1.44 -8.29
C LYS A 83 -10.50 -0.66 -9.47
N ASP A 84 -10.10 0.60 -9.66
CA ASP A 84 -10.65 1.48 -10.69
C ASP A 84 -9.85 1.40 -12.00
N VAL A 85 -8.76 0.61 -12.05
CA VAL A 85 -7.86 0.49 -13.20
C VAL A 85 -7.83 -0.93 -13.76
N ASN A 86 -7.43 -1.07 -15.03
CA ASN A 86 -7.37 -2.35 -15.74
C ASN A 86 -6.19 -3.23 -15.31
N GLY A 87 -5.17 -2.62 -14.71
CA GLY A 87 -4.02 -3.35 -14.21
C GLY A 87 -3.03 -2.43 -13.51
N ILE A 88 -2.14 -3.08 -12.77
CA ILE A 88 -1.04 -2.44 -12.07
C ILE A 88 0.24 -3.02 -12.63
N ILE A 89 1.19 -2.15 -12.92
CA ILE A 89 2.53 -2.50 -13.34
C ILE A 89 3.48 -2.04 -12.23
N ILE A 90 4.25 -2.95 -11.68
CA ILE A 90 5.25 -2.67 -10.65
C ILE A 90 6.63 -2.96 -11.25
N ASN A 91 7.56 -2.03 -11.06
CA ASN A 91 8.93 -2.17 -11.58
C ASN A 91 9.77 -3.13 -10.72
N THR A 92 9.47 -4.42 -10.80
CA THR A 92 10.09 -5.49 -10.01
C THR A 92 10.16 -6.81 -10.79
N PHE A 93 10.73 -7.85 -10.19
CA PHE A 93 10.69 -9.22 -10.68
C PHE A 93 10.76 -10.23 -9.51
N PRO A 94 10.22 -11.45 -9.67
CA PRO A 94 10.06 -12.41 -8.56
C PRO A 94 11.36 -12.77 -7.83
N GLU A 95 12.49 -12.82 -8.53
CA GLU A 95 13.79 -13.15 -7.91
C GLU A 95 14.31 -12.04 -7.00
N LEU A 96 13.87 -10.78 -7.20
CA LEU A 96 14.22 -9.66 -6.34
C LEU A 96 13.35 -9.63 -5.08
N GLU A 97 12.05 -9.91 -5.25
CA GLU A 97 11.05 -9.83 -4.17
C GLU A 97 10.25 -11.15 -4.00
N PRO A 98 10.94 -12.28 -3.76
CA PRO A 98 10.33 -13.62 -3.85
C PRO A 98 9.21 -13.86 -2.84
N TYR A 99 9.22 -13.14 -1.72
CA TYR A 99 8.19 -13.24 -0.70
C TYR A 99 7.00 -12.33 -1.00
N ALA A 100 7.25 -11.04 -1.26
CA ALA A 100 6.19 -10.05 -1.42
C ALA A 100 5.30 -10.35 -2.63
N VAL A 101 5.88 -10.83 -3.74
CA VAL A 101 5.16 -11.17 -4.98
C VAL A 101 4.13 -12.28 -4.78
N LEU A 102 4.29 -13.16 -3.77
CA LEU A 102 3.34 -14.25 -3.49
C LEU A 102 2.13 -13.81 -2.67
N VAL A 103 2.14 -12.60 -2.12
CA VAL A 103 1.18 -12.13 -1.10
C VAL A 103 0.29 -10.99 -1.61
N ILE A 104 0.57 -10.43 -2.79
CA ILE A 104 -0.21 -9.37 -3.46
C ILE A 104 -1.03 -9.96 -4.59
#